data_AF-A0A376J9U7-F1
#
_entry.id   AF-A0A376J9U7-F1
#
_cell.length_a   1.000
_cell.length_b   1.000
_cell.length_c   1.000
_cell.angle_alpha   90.00
_cell.angle_beta   90.00
_cell.angle_gamma   90.00
#
_symmetry.space_group_name_H-M   'P 1'
#
loop_
_entity.id
_entity.type
_entity.pdbx_description
1 polymer ?
#
loop_
_entity_poly.entity_id
_entity_poly.type
_entity_poly.pdbx_seq_one_letter_code
_entity_poly.pdbx_strand_id
1 'polypeptide(L)' 'MKDLTLKFADRADFSAFMESIGYYDDESMQDDILIDVIGNVYKRNRRTY' A
#
# COMPACT_ATOMS: atom_id res chain seq x y z
N MET A 1 1.60 -16.25 13.19
CA MET A 1 1.83 -15.14 12.24
C MET A 1 1.47 -13.85 12.97
N LYS A 2 2.29 -12.79 12.88
CA LYS A 2 1.95 -11.47 13.45
C LYS A 2 1.45 -10.59 12.31
N ASP A 3 0.30 -9.97 12.48
CA ASP A 3 -0.22 -9.03 11.49
C ASP A 3 0.52 -7.69 11.60
N LEU A 4 0.89 -7.12 10.46
CA LEU A 4 1.52 -5.80 10.36
C LEU A 4 0.65 -4.89 9.48
N THR A 5 0.24 -3.74 10.02
CA THR A 5 -0.48 -2.73 9.25
C THR A 5 0.43 -1.55 8.93
N LEU A 6 0.65 -1.30 7.63
CA LEU A 6 1.34 -0.11 7.13
C LEU A 6 0.33 0.90 6.60
N LYS A 7 0.58 2.19 6.84
CA LYS A 7 -0.26 3.29 6.36
C LYS A 7 0.55 4.16 5.41
N PHE A 8 -0.05 4.47 4.26
CA PHE A 8 0.52 5.32 3.22
C PHE A 8 -0.34 6.57 3.06
N ALA A 9 0.26 7.70 2.68
CA ALA A 9 -0.48 8.93 2.49
C ALA A 9 -1.39 8.86 1.26
N ASP A 10 -0.91 8.20 0.20
CA ASP A 10 -1.68 7.92 -1.00
C ASP A 10 -1.23 6.62 -1.69
N ARG A 11 -1.84 6.35 -2.84
CA ARG A 11 -1.55 5.15 -3.63
C ARG A 11 -0.16 5.20 -4.27
N ALA A 12 0.39 6.37 -4.58
CA ALA A 12 1.72 6.48 -5.17
C ALA A 12 2.79 6.10 -4.14
N ASP A 13 2.65 6.54 -2.90
CA ASP A 13 3.53 6.14 -1.80
C ASP A 13 3.50 4.61 -1.56
N PHE A 14 2.30 4.01 -1.59
CA PHE A 14 2.16 2.55 -1.52
C PHE A 14 2.87 1.85 -2.68
N SER A 15 2.63 2.30 -3.92
CA SER A 15 3.26 1.70 -5.11
C SER A 15 4.79 1.79 -5.07
N ALA A 16 5.34 2.95 -4.67
CA ALA A 16 6.79 3.14 -4.54
C ALA A 16 7.39 2.20 -3.47
N PHE A 17 6.70 1.99 -2.35
CA PHE A 17 7.13 1.03 -1.34
C PHE A 17 7.18 -0.41 -1.89
N MET A 18 6.13 -0.85 -2.58
CA MET A 18 6.05 -2.19 -3.17
C MET A 18 7.16 -2.44 -4.20
N GLU A 19 7.48 -1.42 -5.02
CA GLU A 19 8.61 -1.47 -5.95
C GLU A 19 9.96 -1.52 -5.22
N SER A 20 10.13 -0.73 -4.15
CA SER A 20 11.41 -0.67 -3.41
C SER A 20 11.81 -1.98 -2.74
N ILE A 21 10.83 -2.80 -2.36
CA ILE A 21 11.07 -4.14 -1.80
C ILE A 21 11.12 -5.22 -2.88
N GLY A 22 10.90 -4.87 -4.15
CA GLY A 22 10.89 -5.80 -5.28
C GLY A 22 9.73 -6.80 -5.22
N TYR A 23 8.61 -6.45 -4.59
CA TYR A 23 7.53 -7.42 -4.34
C TYR A 23 6.98 -8.06 -5.61
N TYR A 24 6.82 -7.27 -6.67
CA TYR A 24 6.25 -7.77 -7.91
C TYR A 24 7.20 -8.69 -8.71
N ASP A 25 8.50 -8.61 -8.45
CA ASP A 25 9.54 -9.38 -9.15
C ASP A 25 9.99 -10.63 -8.36
N ASP A 26 9.60 -10.75 -7.08
CA ASP A 26 9.94 -11.87 -6.21
C ASP A 26 8.71 -12.75 -5.93
N GLU A 27 8.55 -13.81 -6.74
CA GLU A 27 7.47 -14.79 -6.59
C GLU A 27 7.49 -15.48 -5.21
N SER A 28 8.67 -15.72 -4.64
CA SER A 28 8.77 -16.37 -3.33
C SER A 28 8.21 -15.49 -2.21
N MET A 29 8.44 -14.19 -2.29
CA MET A 29 7.88 -13.24 -1.33
C MET A 29 6.37 -13.06 -1.49
N GLN A 30 5.84 -13.22 -2.71
CA GLN A 30 4.39 -13.21 -2.95
C GLN A 30 3.70 -14.43 -2.31
N ASP A 31 4.36 -15.59 -2.32
CA ASP A 31 3.85 -16.80 -1.68
C ASP A 31 3.93 -16.73 -0.14
N ASP A 32 4.97 -16.08 0.39
CA ASP A 32 5.20 -15.96 1.84
C ASP A 32 4.34 -14.90 2.54
N ILE A 33 3.83 -13.90 1.80
CA ILE A 33 3.16 -12.71 2.36
C ILE A 33 1.78 -12.48 1.73
N LEU A 34 0.73 -12.60 2.55
CA LEU A 34 -0.63 -12.16 2.21
C LEU A 34 -0.77 -10.65 2.40
N ILE A 35 -1.06 -9.92 1.32
CA ILE A 35 -1.29 -8.47 1.35
C ILE A 35 -2.79 -8.18 1.23
N ASP A 36 -3.33 -7.46 2.21
CA ASP A 36 -4.66 -6.87 2.14
C ASP A 36 -4.56 -5.34 2.01
N VAL A 37 -5.18 -4.77 0.97
CA VAL A 37 -5.13 -3.34 0.67
C VAL A 37 -6.46 -2.70 1.03
N ILE A 38 -6.51 -2.08 2.22
CA ILE A 38 -7.70 -1.37 2.71
C ILE A 38 -7.63 0.11 2.30
N GLY A 39 -8.37 0.49 1.26
CA GLY A 39 -8.43 1.87 0.79
C GLY A 39 -9.35 2.76 1.64
N ASN A 40 -8.84 3.89 2.12
CA ASN A 40 -9.69 5.01 2.56
C ASN A 40 -9.11 6.33 2.02
N VAL A 41 -9.49 6.71 0.81
CA VAL A 41 -9.08 7.99 0.20
C VAL A 41 -10.17 9.03 0.43
N TYR A 42 -10.12 9.72 1.58
CA TYR A 42 -10.89 10.95 1.78
C TYR A 42 -10.05 12.15 1.34
N LYS A 43 -10.04 12.45 0.04
CA LYS A 43 -9.64 13.80 -0.40
C LYS A 43 -10.79 14.76 -0.09
N ARG A 44 -10.76 15.39 1.08
CA ARG A 44 -11.59 16.57 1.35
C ARG A 44 -11.07 17.71 0.46
N ASN A 45 -11.59 17.82 -0.75
CA ASN A 45 -11.52 19.06 -1.52
C ASN A 45 -12.37 20.09 -0.79
N ARG A 46 -11.78 20.81 0.16
CA ARG A 46 -12.44 21.93 0.82
C ARG A 46 -12.56 23.08 -0.20
N ARG A 47 -13.75 23.17 -0.81
CA ARG A 47 -14.28 24.25 -1.66
C ARG A 47 -14.09 25.64 -1.03
N THR A 48 -14.04 26.67 -1.89
CA THR A 48 -14.81 27.91 -1.71
C THR A 48 -15.30 28.40 -3.08
N TYR A 49 -16.57 28.82 -3.12
CA TYR A 49 -17.32 29.29 -4.28
C TYR A 49 -16.86 30.67 -4.77
#